data_AF-A0A535ELI4-F1
#
_entry.id   AF-A0A535ELI4-F1
#
_cell.length_a   1.000
_cell.length_b   1.000
_cell.length_c   1.000
_cell.angle_alpha   90.00
_cell.angle_beta   90.00
_cell.angle_gamma   90.00
#
_symmetry.space_group_name_H-M   'P 1'
#
loop_
_entity.id
_entity.type
_entity.pdbx_description
1 polymer ?
#
loop_
_entity_poly.entity_id
_entity_poly.type
_entity_poly.pdbx_seq_one_letter_code
_entity_poly.pdbx_strand_id
1 'polypeptide(L)' 'MRSIVAMNPTGRLTLPADVRRALGLRGDAFFEVHLEANAIVLKPVAIVPLETVQTQTGQQPAH' A
#
# COMPACT_ATOMS: atom_id res chain seq x y z
N MET A 1 -15.40 4.07 -7.52
CA MET A 1 -15.20 5.53 -7.33
C MET A 1 -14.11 5.99 -8.30
N ARG A 2 -14.28 7.14 -8.97
CA ARG A 2 -13.26 7.73 -9.84
C ARG A 2 -13.12 9.21 -9.51
N SER A 3 -11.91 9.65 -9.20
CA SER A 3 -11.59 11.05 -8.92
C SER A 3 -10.36 11.47 -9.70
N ILE A 4 -10.35 12.71 -10.15
CA ILE A 4 -9.18 13.33 -10.79
C ILE A 4 -8.42 14.07 -9.70
N VAL A 5 -7.11 13.82 -9.62
CA VAL A 5 -6.20 14.49 -8.69
C VAL A 5 -5.09 15.18 -9.49
N ALA A 6 -4.58 16.29 -8.96
CA ALA A 6 -3.45 16.98 -9.54
C ALA A 6 -2.15 16.57 -8.83
N MET A 7 -1.09 16.40 -9.60
CA MET A 7 0.27 16.25 -9.08
C MET A 7 0.90 17.63 -8.94
N ASN A 8 1.53 17.89 -7.81
CA ASN A 8 2.31 19.12 -7.66
C ASN A 8 3.68 19.01 -8.38
N PRO A 9 4.46 20.09 -8.50
CA PRO A 9 5.75 20.07 -9.20
C PRO A 9 6.81 19.16 -8.58
N THR A 10 6.66 18.76 -7.31
CA THR A 10 7.58 17.84 -6.62
C THR A 10 7.16 16.37 -6.75
N GLY A 11 6.15 16.07 -7.57
CA GLY A 11 5.69 14.71 -7.82
C GLY A 11 4.76 14.15 -6.75
N ARG A 12 4.25 14.98 -5.83
CA ARG A 12 3.32 14.53 -4.79
C ARG A 12 1.88 14.54 -5.29
N LEU A 13 1.19 13.44 -5.01
CA LEU A 13 -0.24 13.27 -5.22
C LEU A 13 -0.93 13.13 -3.86
N THR A 14 -2.03 13.84 -3.67
CA THR A 14 -2.86 13.71 -2.47
C THR A 14 -4.01 12.75 -2.74
N LEU A 15 -4.10 11.67 -1.96
CA LEU A 15 -5.23 10.76 -2.03
C LEU A 15 -6.47 11.39 -1.37
N PRO A 16 -7.61 11.48 -2.09
CA PRO A 16 -8.87 11.97 -1.53
C PRO A 16 -9.31 11.18 -0.29
N ALA A 17 -10.06 11.84 0.60
CA ALA A 17 -10.42 11.29 1.91
C ALA A 17 -11.23 9.99 1.83
N ASP A 18 -12.12 9.89 0.86
CA ASP A 18 -12.92 8.72 0.53
C ASP A 18 -12.07 7.55 0.01
N VAL A 19 -11.08 7.78 -0.88
CA VAL A 19 -10.11 6.74 -1.27
C VAL A 19 -9.35 6.22 -0.05
N ARG A 20 -8.87 7.12 0.81
CA ARG A 20 -8.15 6.75 2.04
C ARG A 20 -8.99 5.87 2.96
N ARG A 21 -10.26 6.24 3.16
CA ARG A 21 -11.21 5.46 3.98
C ARG A 21 -11.51 4.09 3.37
N ALA A 22 -11.71 4.02 2.06
CA ALA A 22 -11.98 2.76 1.37
C ALA A 22 -10.81 1.77 1.45
N LEU A 23 -9.57 2.27 1.45
CA LEU A 23 -8.35 1.48 1.62
C LEU A 23 -7.96 1.27 3.10
N GLY A 24 -8.74 1.77 4.07
CA GLY A 24 -8.43 1.64 5.49
C GLY A 24 -7.16 2.38 5.94
N LEU A 25 -6.68 3.35 5.14
CA LEU A 25 -5.44 4.08 5.41
C LEU A 25 -5.63 5.05 6.58
N ARG A 26 -4.74 5.00 7.57
CA ARG A 26 -4.74 5.88 8.75
C ARG A 26 -3.35 6.45 8.99
N GLY A 27 -3.26 7.77 9.20
CA GLY A 27 -1.99 8.44 9.43
C GLY A 27 -1.04 8.31 8.24
N ASP A 28 0.24 8.11 8.54
CA ASP A 28 1.28 7.84 7.55
C ASP A 28 1.17 6.39 7.06
N ALA A 29 1.25 6.21 5.74
CA ALA A 29 1.15 4.90 5.10
C ALA A 29 2.22 4.76 4.02
N PHE A 30 2.72 3.54 3.87
CA PHE A 30 3.70 3.19 2.85
C PHE A 30 2.98 2.46 1.72
N PHE A 31 3.50 2.64 0.50
CA PHE A 31 2.96 2.01 -0.69
C PHE A 31 4.08 1.41 -1.52
N GLU A 32 3.82 0.22 -2.04
CA GLU A 32 4.53 -0.32 -3.17
C GLU A 32 3.98 0.33 -4.45
N VAL A 33 4.88 0.76 -5.34
CA VAL A 33 4.55 1.46 -6.59
C VAL A 33 4.96 0.59 -7.76
N HIS A 34 4.00 0.24 -8.64
CA HIS A 34 4.26 -0.48 -9.88
C HIS A 34 3.56 0.15 -11.08
N LEU A 35 4.12 -0.09 -12.27
CA LEU A 35 3.50 0.28 -13.54
C LEU A 35 2.78 -0.93 -14.13
N GLU A 36 1.49 -0.79 -14.43
CA GLU A 36 0.68 -1.84 -15.04
C GLU A 36 -0.18 -1.24 -16.16
N ALA A 37 -0.03 -1.74 -17.39
CA ALA A 37 -0.87 -1.34 -18.54
C ALA A 37 -1.07 0.19 -18.69
N ASN A 38 -0.01 0.97 -18.45
CA ASN A 38 0.01 2.44 -18.47
C ASN A 38 -0.71 3.13 -17.29
N ALA A 39 -0.87 2.44 -16.17
CA ALA A 39 -1.35 2.99 -14.90
C ALA A 39 -0.29 2.85 -13.81
N ILE A 40 -0.25 3.82 -12.89
CA ILE A 40 0.47 3.69 -11.63
C ILE A 40 -0.46 2.97 -10.66
N VAL A 41 -0.04 1.79 -10.20
CA VAL A 41 -0.73 1.02 -9.17
C VAL A 41 -0.01 1.23 -7.84
N LEU A 42 -0.76 1.69 -6.84
CA LEU A 42 -0.28 1.87 -5.47
C LEU A 42 -0.90 0.79 -4.59
N LYS A 43 -0.06 -0.09 -4.03
CA LYS A 43 -0.50 -1.13 -3.08
C LYS A 43 -0.04 -0.76 -1.68
N PRO A 44 -0.96 -0.58 -0.70
CA PRO A 44 -0.57 -0.32 0.68
C PRO A 44 0.31 -1.45 1.22
N VAL A 45 1.40 -1.11 1.90
CA VAL A 45 2.25 -2.09 2.61
C VAL A 45 2.16 -1.88 4.11
N ALA A 46 2.04 -2.98 4.85
CA ALA A 46 2.14 -2.97 6.30
C ALA A 46 3.62 -3.13 6.68
N ILE A 47 4.20 -2.13 7.33
CA ILE A 47 5.50 -2.29 7.98
C ILE A 47 5.25 -2.94 9.33
N VAL A 48 5.69 -4.20 9.44
CA VAL A 48 5.63 -4.97 10.67
C VAL A 48 7.01 -4.90 11.32
N PRO A 49 7.15 -4.32 12.53
CA PRO A 49 8.43 -4.33 13.24
C PRO A 49 8.93 -5.76 13.40
N LEU A 50 10.22 -6.00 13.13
CA LEU A 50 10.80 -7.34 13.11
C LEU A 50 10.59 -8.09 14.45
N GLU A 51 10.59 -7.36 15.56
CA GLU A 51 10.30 -7.87 16.92
C GLU A 51 8.90 -8.49 17.08
N THR A 52 7.96 -8.13 16.20
CA THR A 52 6.59 -8.68 16.18
C THR A 52 6.40 -9.82 15.17
N VAL A 53 7.41 -10.08 14.33
CA VAL A 53 7.40 -11.21 13.40
C VAL A 53 7.70 -12.47 14.19
N GLN A 54 6.64 -13.16 14.63
CA GLN A 54 6.78 -14.55 15.05
C GLN A 54 7.05 -15.37 13.79
N THR A 55 8.26 -15.92 13.68
CA THR A 55 8.58 -16.93 12.68
C THR A 55 7.67 -18.14 12.90
N GLN A 56 6.58 -18.24 12.14
CA GLN A 56 5.85 -19.49 12.02
C GLN A 56 6.72 -20.45 11.20
N THR A 57 7.67 -21.11 11.86
CA THR A 57 8.27 -22.34 11.35
C THR A 57 7.27 -23.47 11.57
N GLY A 58 6.50 -23.81 10.55
CA GLY A 58 5.66 -25.01 10.50
C GLY A 58 4.83 -25.01 9.22
N GLN A 59 4.79 -26.03 8.37
CA GLN A 59 5.32 -27.38 8.38
C GLN A 59 5.65 -27.73 6.91
N GLN A 60 6.79 -28.38 6.65
CA GLN A 60 6.94 -29.16 5.41
C GLN A 60 6.00 -30.36 5.52
N PRO A 61 5.02 -30.56 4.63
CA PRO A 61 4.39 -31.85 4.50
C PRO A 61 5.40 -32.77 3.81
N ALA A 62 5.99 -33.69 4.57
CA ALA A 62 6.61 -34.87 4.01
C ALA A 62 5.48 -35.88 3.73
N HIS A 63 5.26 -36.19 2.44
CA HIS A 63 4.70 -37.46 1.98
C HIS A 63 5.17 -37.72 0.55
#